data_AF-A0A5J4XRU1-F1
#
_entry.id   AF-A0A5J4XRU1-F1
#
_cell.length_a   1.000
_cell.length_b   1.000
_cell.length_c   1.000
_cell.angle_alpha   90.00
_cell.angle_beta   90.00
_cell.angle_gamma   90.00
#
_symmetry.space_group_name_H-M   'P 1'
#
loop_
_entity.id
_entity.type
_entity.pdbx_description
1 polymer ?
#
loop_
_entity_poly.entity_id
_entity_poly.type
_entity_poly.pdbx_seq_one_letter_code
_entity_poly.pdbx_strand_id
1 'polypeptide(L)'
;YRTINKNSHVDESLFGNKSPIKSSASDNKASPGKAVKSPTSKLSPNTALLPIQADVVTIRRMTSFFRRDLERMRQPAGVLSSEEIARLRHEAEAELEGQRAVAQARKEKMLKMEAERRKHQPPTETEHLQASANSHTRNRADDLLTEQRDEVKHMNQMVQYSKCVTIRDAQIEEKKHMLQEEEEEERALDLQMEIDRLKALEAYEERERQRTAESRLGAQILNEQIVERKRERVHREELRDLERDHMTGEVERLKSEEAQAALDKKRAAEALMEEVHRSNAEQVGRKAAAKAAELEEDALIVEYLRQRQLKEQAAVEEKVRVAKEKELETARLRAKQERAADRQAEIDELRARRYTEAYEREWRQKEKAAREHMAATNRDLAQARAAQQAARVAAQADMARVEAQEFHRIVEENRHSEQQQLEKEMSAMELRQHHKEELRAQMAANEERQKRERAEYLLEGEKTRQKLQAERDFIEAVRQRKLKEMEAEGVPAKYRAELARKKMTNW
;
A
#
# COMPACT_ATOMS: atom_id res chain seq x y z
N TYR A 1 12.04 8.59 3.93
CA TYR A 1 11.00 9.10 3.01
C TYR A 1 11.66 9.98 1.96
N ARG A 2 11.70 9.53 0.70
CA ARG A 2 12.30 10.26 -0.43
C ARG A 2 11.20 11.03 -1.14
N THR A 3 11.31 12.35 -1.15
CA THR A 3 10.40 13.27 -1.83
C THR A 3 10.66 13.23 -3.32
N ILE A 4 9.68 12.75 -4.10
CA ILE A 4 9.73 12.72 -5.56
C ILE A 4 8.93 13.93 -6.04
N ASN A 5 9.67 14.93 -6.52
CA ASN A 5 9.23 16.08 -7.31
C ASN A 5 8.63 17.30 -6.57
N LYS A 6 9.11 18.50 -6.94
CA LYS A 6 8.80 19.81 -6.32
C LYS A 6 7.89 20.71 -7.15
N ASN A 7 7.56 20.34 -8.40
CA ASN A 7 6.70 21.15 -9.26
C ASN A 7 5.64 20.24 -9.91
N SER A 8 4.49 20.08 -9.25
CA SER A 8 3.25 19.63 -9.89
C SER A 8 2.40 20.89 -10.14
N HIS A 9 2.25 21.27 -11.40
CA HIS A 9 1.32 22.31 -11.81
C HIS A 9 -0.03 21.62 -12.02
N VAL A 10 -0.85 21.60 -10.98
CA VAL A 10 -2.25 21.18 -11.07
C VAL A 10 -3.03 22.36 -11.65
N ASP A 11 -3.66 22.15 -12.80
CA ASP A 11 -4.53 23.13 -13.45
C ASP A 11 -5.82 23.28 -12.63
N GLU A 12 -5.87 24.32 -11.80
CA GLU A 12 -7.01 24.62 -10.91
C GLU A 12 -8.22 25.22 -11.67
N SER A 13 -8.24 25.25 -13.00
CA SER A 13 -9.43 25.66 -13.77
C SER A 13 -10.49 24.57 -13.90
N LEU A 14 -10.21 23.33 -13.45
CA LEU A 14 -11.13 22.19 -13.57
C LEU A 14 -12.13 22.01 -12.41
N PHE A 15 -12.00 22.78 -11.31
CA PHE A 15 -12.92 22.69 -10.18
C PHE A 15 -13.65 24.02 -9.99
N GLY A 16 -14.88 24.06 -10.51
CA GLY A 16 -15.76 25.22 -10.44
C GLY A 16 -16.05 25.65 -9.01
N ASN A 17 -15.42 26.74 -8.57
CA ASN A 17 -15.75 27.37 -7.30
C ASN A 17 -16.93 28.32 -7.46
N LYS A 18 -18.07 27.92 -6.89
CA LYS A 18 -19.17 28.83 -6.55
C LYS A 18 -18.80 29.55 -5.26
N SER A 19 -18.87 30.88 -5.26
CA SER A 19 -18.97 31.65 -4.01
C SER A 19 -19.73 32.97 -4.21
N PRO A 20 -20.36 33.49 -3.14
CA PRO A 20 -21.60 34.24 -3.23
C PRO A 20 -21.43 35.76 -3.09
N ILE A 21 -22.51 36.46 -3.42
CA ILE A 21 -22.76 37.88 -3.23
C ILE A 21 -22.64 38.28 -1.74
N LYS A 22 -21.93 39.37 -1.43
CA LYS A 22 -22.42 40.47 -0.57
C LYS A 22 -21.50 41.70 -0.50
N SER A 23 -22.15 42.78 -0.11
CA SER A 23 -21.85 44.21 -0.14
C SER A 23 -20.96 44.75 0.99
N SER A 24 -20.47 45.98 0.73
CA SER A 24 -20.33 47.14 1.63
C SER A 24 -18.96 47.47 2.26
N ALA A 25 -18.67 48.78 2.16
CA ALA A 25 -18.05 49.68 3.15
C ALA A 25 -16.51 49.74 3.28
N SER A 26 -15.99 50.89 2.82
CA SER A 26 -15.12 51.86 3.49
C SER A 26 -13.77 51.48 4.12
N ASP A 27 -12.80 52.35 3.79
CA ASP A 27 -11.74 52.93 4.63
C ASP A 27 -10.28 52.43 4.55
N ASN A 28 -9.47 53.29 3.91
CA ASN A 28 -8.25 53.95 4.43
C ASN A 28 -6.96 53.16 4.70
N LYS A 29 -5.93 53.37 3.84
CA LYS A 29 -4.66 54.12 4.11
C LYS A 29 -3.57 53.74 3.08
N ALA A 30 -3.13 54.69 2.24
CA ALA A 30 -1.88 55.48 2.34
C ALA A 30 -0.62 54.75 1.78
N SER A 31 -0.16 55.05 0.56
CA SER A 31 0.85 56.08 0.15
C SER A 31 2.27 55.47 -0.02
N PRO A 32 3.29 56.10 -0.69
CA PRO A 32 3.36 57.42 -1.35
C PRO A 32 4.03 57.46 -2.76
N GLY A 33 3.71 58.47 -3.59
CA GLY A 33 4.68 59.51 -4.06
C GLY A 33 4.75 59.52 -5.60
N LYS A 34 4.81 60.62 -6.38
CA LYS A 34 5.35 61.98 -6.19
C LYS A 34 4.77 62.94 -7.27
N ALA A 35 4.27 64.10 -6.83
CA ALA A 35 4.56 65.48 -7.26
C ALA A 35 4.44 65.90 -8.77
N VAL A 36 3.82 67.02 -9.16
CA VAL A 36 4.25 68.44 -8.94
C VAL A 36 3.14 69.37 -9.52
N LYS A 37 2.45 70.15 -8.67
CA LYS A 37 2.41 71.64 -8.51
C LYS A 37 1.30 72.41 -9.26
N SER A 38 0.51 73.12 -8.45
CA SER A 38 -0.33 74.29 -8.72
C SER A 38 0.53 75.60 -8.67
N PRO A 39 0.00 76.83 -8.90
CA PRO A 39 -0.98 77.47 -8.00
C PRO A 39 -2.03 78.40 -8.63
N THR A 40 -3.08 78.69 -7.86
CA THR A 40 -4.01 79.81 -7.99
C THR A 40 -3.51 81.03 -7.21
N SER A 41 -3.87 82.26 -7.63
CA SER A 41 -3.82 83.44 -6.76
C SER A 41 -4.85 84.51 -7.15
N LYS A 42 -5.15 85.39 -6.18
CA LYS A 42 -6.30 86.30 -6.03
C LYS A 42 -5.93 87.77 -6.34
N LEU A 43 -6.95 88.55 -6.73
CA LEU A 43 -7.24 89.99 -6.52
C LEU A 43 -6.22 91.14 -6.84
N SER A 44 -6.80 92.19 -7.47
CA SER A 44 -6.42 93.59 -7.85
C SER A 44 -5.61 94.44 -6.82
N PRO A 45 -5.12 95.71 -7.06
CA PRO A 45 -5.50 96.73 -8.07
C PRO A 45 -4.39 97.68 -8.66
N ASN A 46 -4.81 98.52 -9.63
CA ASN A 46 -4.37 99.91 -9.97
C ASN A 46 -2.90 100.30 -10.29
N THR A 47 -2.74 100.99 -11.43
CA THR A 47 -2.09 102.32 -11.65
C THR A 47 -1.10 102.39 -12.84
N ALA A 48 -1.57 103.09 -13.89
CA ALA A 48 -0.89 104.13 -14.68
C ALA A 48 -0.03 103.85 -15.93
N LEU A 49 -0.29 104.76 -16.89
CA LEU A 49 0.55 105.37 -17.94
C LEU A 49 0.39 104.87 -19.41
N LEU A 50 -0.02 105.86 -20.22
CA LEU A 50 -0.13 105.93 -21.68
C LEU A 50 1.24 105.74 -22.39
N PRO A 51 1.28 105.45 -23.71
CA PRO A 51 1.21 106.52 -24.75
C PRO A 51 0.27 106.14 -25.92
N ILE A 52 -0.65 107.01 -26.33
CA ILE A 52 -0.52 107.96 -27.47
C ILE A 52 -0.04 107.30 -28.78
N GLN A 53 -0.98 106.98 -29.67
CA GLN A 53 -0.88 107.13 -31.13
C GLN A 53 -2.25 107.61 -31.62
N ALA A 54 -2.40 108.93 -31.77
CA ALA A 54 -2.36 109.61 -33.07
C ALA A 54 -3.65 109.42 -33.87
N ASP A 55 -4.61 110.28 -33.58
CA ASP A 55 -5.72 110.62 -34.47
C ASP A 55 -5.17 111.14 -35.80
N VAL A 56 -5.63 110.56 -36.92
CA VAL A 56 -5.74 111.29 -38.18
C VAL A 56 -7.15 111.87 -38.23
N VAL A 57 -7.23 113.11 -37.76
CA VAL A 57 -8.37 113.98 -37.93
C VAL A 57 -8.48 114.36 -39.41
N THR A 58 -9.48 113.85 -40.13
CA THR A 58 -10.03 114.61 -41.26
C THR A 58 -11.03 115.62 -40.73
N ILE A 59 -10.54 116.84 -40.57
CA ILE A 59 -11.32 118.07 -40.41
C ILE A 59 -12.28 118.17 -41.59
N ARG A 60 -13.57 117.94 -41.36
CA ARG A 60 -14.63 118.59 -42.13
C ARG A 60 -15.51 119.40 -41.19
N ARG A 61 -14.98 120.58 -40.89
CA ARG A 61 -15.72 121.82 -40.66
C ARG A 61 -16.76 121.78 -39.54
N MET A 62 -16.23 122.06 -38.35
CA MET A 62 -16.83 122.80 -37.25
C MET A 62 -17.26 124.25 -37.64
N THR A 63 -17.73 124.48 -38.87
CA THR A 63 -18.18 125.80 -39.37
C THR A 63 -19.69 125.87 -39.59
N SER A 64 -20.45 124.82 -39.26
CA SER A 64 -21.92 124.84 -39.33
C SER A 64 -22.60 125.30 -38.04
N PHE A 65 -21.90 125.24 -36.90
CA PHE A 65 -22.46 125.67 -35.61
C PHE A 65 -22.58 127.20 -35.52
N PHE A 66 -21.54 127.94 -35.94
CA PHE A 66 -21.57 129.41 -35.96
C PHE A 66 -22.46 130.04 -37.05
N ARG A 67 -22.83 129.30 -38.11
CA ARG A 67 -23.80 129.78 -39.12
C ARG A 67 -25.23 129.67 -38.63
N ARG A 68 -25.59 128.56 -37.97
CA ARG A 68 -26.93 128.35 -37.42
C ARG A 68 -27.27 129.36 -36.31
N ASP A 69 -26.32 129.69 -35.45
CA ASP A 69 -26.56 130.67 -34.38
C ASP A 69 -26.65 132.12 -34.91
N LEU A 70 -25.90 132.47 -35.96
CA LEU A 70 -26.01 133.77 -36.63
C LEU A 70 -27.29 133.90 -37.48
N GLU A 71 -27.75 132.82 -38.12
CA GLU A 71 -29.05 132.78 -38.83
C GLU A 71 -30.21 132.84 -37.84
N ARG A 72 -30.08 132.24 -36.65
CA ARG A 72 -31.09 132.30 -35.57
C ARG A 72 -31.25 133.70 -34.96
N MET A 73 -30.16 134.48 -34.88
CA MET A 73 -30.23 135.88 -34.38
C MET A 73 -30.68 136.90 -35.44
N ARG A 74 -30.73 136.52 -36.72
CA ARG A 74 -31.16 137.39 -37.83
C ARG A 74 -32.61 137.14 -38.28
N GLN A 75 -33.26 136.11 -37.76
CA GLN A 75 -34.67 135.86 -38.01
C GLN A 75 -35.53 136.84 -37.18
N PRO A 76 -36.49 137.56 -37.80
CA PRO A 76 -37.44 138.35 -37.02
C PRO A 76 -38.15 137.43 -36.04
N ALA A 77 -38.27 137.85 -34.78
CA ALA A 77 -39.03 137.13 -33.76
C ALA A 77 -40.52 137.13 -34.14
N GLY A 78 -40.88 136.24 -35.05
CA GLY A 78 -42.25 135.85 -35.31
C GLY A 78 -42.76 135.15 -34.06
N VAL A 79 -43.82 135.69 -33.47
CA VAL A 79 -44.55 135.04 -32.38
C VAL A 79 -45.13 133.74 -32.95
N LEU A 80 -44.36 132.65 -32.82
CA LEU A 80 -44.82 131.30 -33.13
C LEU A 80 -45.98 130.98 -32.19
N SER A 81 -47.09 130.54 -32.76
CA SER A 81 -48.26 130.18 -31.98
C SER A 81 -47.95 128.96 -31.09
N SER A 82 -48.65 128.85 -29.96
CA SER A 82 -48.58 127.67 -29.06
C SER A 82 -48.74 126.35 -29.83
N GLU A 83 -49.51 126.36 -30.91
CA GLU A 83 -49.82 125.19 -31.72
C GLU A 83 -48.64 124.76 -32.61
N GLU A 84 -47.84 125.69 -33.11
CA GLU A 84 -46.67 125.39 -33.96
C GLU A 84 -45.50 124.81 -33.13
N ILE A 85 -45.33 125.27 -31.89
CA ILE A 85 -44.34 124.72 -30.95
C ILE A 85 -44.71 123.28 -30.54
N ALA A 86 -46.01 123.01 -30.37
CA ALA A 86 -46.51 121.67 -30.06
C ALA A 86 -46.29 120.71 -31.24
N ARG A 87 -46.51 121.15 -32.48
CA ARG A 87 -46.26 120.34 -33.68
C ARG A 87 -44.79 119.96 -33.83
N LEU A 88 -43.87 120.92 -33.67
CA LEU A 88 -42.42 120.65 -33.75
C LEU A 88 -41.92 119.72 -32.63
N ARG A 89 -42.47 119.81 -31.42
CA ARG A 89 -42.16 118.85 -30.34
C ARG A 89 -42.70 117.46 -30.65
N HIS A 90 -43.91 117.37 -31.16
CA HIS A 90 -44.53 116.10 -31.56
C HIS A 90 -43.78 115.44 -32.73
N GLU A 91 -43.26 116.23 -33.67
CA GLU A 91 -42.41 115.73 -34.76
C GLU A 91 -41.05 115.24 -34.24
N ALA A 92 -40.40 115.98 -33.34
CA ALA A 92 -39.14 115.57 -32.73
C ALA A 92 -39.28 114.33 -31.81
N GLU A 93 -40.40 114.23 -31.07
CA GLU A 93 -40.74 113.05 -30.27
C GLU A 93 -41.02 111.85 -31.17
N ALA A 94 -41.73 112.02 -32.28
CA ALA A 94 -41.97 110.96 -33.27
C ALA A 94 -40.67 110.46 -33.94
N GLU A 95 -39.72 111.35 -34.24
CA GLU A 95 -38.40 110.96 -34.76
C GLU A 95 -37.57 110.18 -33.72
N LEU A 96 -37.61 110.60 -32.46
CA LEU A 96 -36.92 109.91 -31.36
C LEU A 96 -37.56 108.55 -31.05
N GLU A 97 -38.88 108.45 -31.11
CA GLU A 97 -39.62 107.20 -31.01
C GLU A 97 -39.33 106.26 -32.17
N GLY A 98 -39.20 106.79 -33.40
CA GLY A 98 -38.76 106.01 -34.56
C GLY A 98 -37.37 105.39 -34.35
N GLN A 99 -36.43 106.15 -33.81
CA GLN A 99 -35.08 105.64 -33.47
C GLN A 99 -35.12 104.62 -32.32
N ARG A 100 -35.94 104.85 -31.30
CA ARG A 100 -36.14 103.91 -30.17
C ARG A 100 -36.83 102.61 -30.61
N ALA A 101 -37.79 102.67 -31.53
CA ALA A 101 -38.49 101.51 -32.08
C ALA A 101 -37.52 100.58 -32.84
N VAL A 102 -36.59 101.16 -33.62
CA VAL A 102 -35.54 100.38 -34.31
C VAL A 102 -34.61 99.68 -33.31
N ALA A 103 -34.26 100.35 -32.20
CA ALA A 103 -33.43 99.75 -31.14
C ALA A 103 -34.18 98.66 -30.36
N GLN A 104 -35.47 98.86 -30.06
CA GLN A 104 -36.33 97.89 -29.38
C GLN A 104 -36.58 96.65 -30.25
N ALA A 105 -36.88 96.81 -31.54
CA ALA A 105 -37.05 95.69 -32.48
C ALA A 105 -35.77 94.85 -32.62
N ARG A 106 -34.59 95.47 -32.56
CA ARG A 106 -33.30 94.76 -32.49
C ARG A 106 -33.15 94.00 -31.17
N LYS A 107 -33.49 94.59 -30.04
CA LYS A 107 -33.45 93.95 -28.72
C LYS A 107 -34.39 92.75 -28.64
N GLU A 108 -35.61 92.87 -29.17
CA GLU A 108 -36.57 91.77 -29.24
C GLU A 108 -36.13 90.64 -30.17
N LYS A 109 -35.54 90.95 -31.33
CA LYS A 109 -34.94 89.94 -32.20
C LYS A 109 -33.78 89.21 -31.50
N MET A 110 -32.94 89.93 -30.76
CA MET A 110 -31.86 89.32 -29.98
C MET A 110 -32.39 88.43 -28.86
N LEU A 111 -33.44 88.86 -28.14
CA LEU A 111 -34.10 88.04 -27.11
C LEU A 111 -34.75 86.77 -27.69
N LYS A 112 -35.38 86.87 -28.86
CA LYS A 112 -35.96 85.71 -29.57
C LYS A 112 -34.87 84.74 -30.02
N MET A 113 -33.79 85.24 -30.63
CA MET A 113 -32.64 84.41 -31.01
C MET A 113 -31.93 83.77 -29.80
N GLU A 114 -31.86 84.47 -28.66
CA GLU A 114 -31.28 83.92 -27.43
C GLU A 114 -32.18 82.85 -26.79
N ALA A 115 -33.50 83.02 -26.83
CA ALA A 115 -34.46 82.00 -26.41
C ALA A 115 -34.42 80.75 -27.30
N GLU A 116 -34.27 80.93 -28.62
CA GLU A 116 -34.08 79.82 -29.57
C GLU A 116 -32.74 79.10 -29.34
N ARG A 117 -31.64 79.84 -29.14
CA ARG A 117 -30.33 79.26 -28.79
C ARG A 117 -30.40 78.43 -27.50
N ARG A 118 -31.15 78.90 -26.50
CA ARG A 118 -31.31 78.20 -25.22
C ARG A 118 -32.16 76.93 -25.33
N LYS A 119 -33.13 76.87 -26.25
CA LYS A 119 -33.91 75.66 -26.55
C LYS A 119 -33.12 74.63 -27.35
N HIS A 120 -32.22 75.09 -28.23
CA HIS A 120 -31.38 74.24 -29.07
C HIS A 120 -30.00 73.98 -28.49
N GLN A 121 -29.78 74.31 -27.21
CA GLN A 121 -28.54 73.99 -26.54
C GLN A 121 -28.45 72.46 -26.37
N PRO A 122 -27.41 71.80 -26.91
CA PRO A 122 -27.28 70.35 -26.79
C PRO A 122 -27.10 69.97 -25.32
N PRO A 123 -27.73 68.88 -24.86
CA PRO A 123 -27.58 68.45 -23.49
C PRO A 123 -26.12 68.11 -23.17
N THR A 124 -25.77 68.35 -21.91
CA THR A 124 -24.41 68.13 -21.39
C THR A 124 -24.12 66.62 -21.32
N GLU A 125 -22.85 66.22 -21.44
CA GLU A 125 -22.47 64.80 -21.34
C GLU A 125 -22.97 64.12 -20.06
N THR A 126 -22.97 64.85 -18.94
CA THR A 126 -23.55 64.40 -17.67
C THR A 126 -25.06 64.16 -17.75
N GLU A 127 -25.79 65.01 -18.48
CA GLU A 127 -27.24 64.88 -18.68
C GLU A 127 -27.56 63.69 -19.59
N HIS A 128 -26.73 63.41 -20.59
CA HIS A 128 -26.84 62.21 -21.42
C HIS A 128 -26.61 60.92 -20.62
N LEU A 129 -25.56 60.88 -19.78
CA LEU A 129 -25.30 59.74 -18.89
C LEU A 129 -26.46 59.53 -17.91
N GLN A 130 -26.98 60.61 -17.33
CA GLN A 130 -28.10 60.56 -16.41
C GLN A 130 -29.40 60.15 -17.11
N ALA A 131 -29.65 60.61 -18.33
CA ALA A 131 -30.79 60.19 -19.14
C ALA A 131 -30.71 58.70 -19.50
N SER A 132 -29.52 58.20 -19.87
CA SER A 132 -29.29 56.78 -20.16
C SER A 132 -29.46 55.89 -18.91
N ALA A 133 -28.92 56.32 -17.76
CA ALA A 133 -29.14 55.65 -16.48
C ALA A 133 -30.63 55.63 -16.13
N ASN A 134 -31.31 56.77 -16.30
CA ASN A 134 -32.75 56.91 -16.06
C ASN A 134 -33.62 56.10 -17.04
N SER A 135 -33.17 55.87 -18.28
CA SER A 135 -33.87 54.98 -19.21
C SER A 135 -33.61 53.52 -18.86
N HIS A 136 -32.39 53.16 -18.47
CA HIS A 136 -32.08 51.79 -18.04
C HIS A 136 -32.88 51.40 -16.78
N THR A 137 -33.00 52.32 -15.82
CA THR A 137 -33.81 52.08 -14.61
C THR A 137 -35.30 51.97 -14.93
N ARG A 138 -35.82 52.79 -15.83
CA ARG A 138 -37.22 52.68 -16.31
C ARG A 138 -37.47 51.37 -17.03
N ASN A 139 -36.62 51.01 -17.99
CA ASN A 139 -36.75 49.75 -18.72
C ASN A 139 -36.67 48.55 -17.77
N ARG A 140 -35.74 48.56 -16.82
CA ARG A 140 -35.65 47.51 -15.80
C ARG A 140 -36.89 47.45 -14.90
N ALA A 141 -37.48 48.60 -14.57
CA ALA A 141 -38.73 48.64 -13.81
C ALA A 141 -39.88 48.06 -14.63
N ASP A 142 -39.98 48.40 -15.91
CA ASP A 142 -40.98 47.84 -16.83
C ASP A 142 -40.80 46.32 -16.99
N ASP A 143 -39.57 45.83 -17.15
CA ASP A 143 -39.25 44.40 -17.20
C ASP A 143 -39.72 43.69 -15.93
N LEU A 144 -39.39 44.24 -14.75
CA LEU A 144 -39.85 43.68 -13.47
C LEU A 144 -41.38 43.66 -13.34
N LEU A 145 -42.07 44.69 -13.86
CA LEU A 145 -43.53 44.70 -13.89
C LEU A 145 -44.10 43.65 -14.86
N THR A 146 -43.44 43.42 -16.00
CA THR A 146 -43.84 42.33 -16.92
C THR A 146 -43.62 40.95 -16.29
N GLU A 147 -42.50 40.73 -15.61
CA GLU A 147 -42.17 39.50 -14.88
C GLU A 147 -43.14 39.21 -13.72
N GLN A 148 -43.76 40.25 -13.16
CA GLN A 148 -44.76 40.08 -12.10
C GLN A 148 -46.12 39.58 -12.61
N ARG A 149 -46.38 39.61 -13.92
CA ARG A 149 -47.63 39.10 -14.50
C ARG A 149 -47.69 37.57 -14.36
N ASP A 150 -48.87 37.05 -14.02
CA ASP A 150 -49.03 35.63 -13.68
C ASP A 150 -48.74 34.69 -14.86
N GLU A 151 -49.10 35.06 -16.08
CA GLU A 151 -48.76 34.30 -17.28
C GLU A 151 -47.25 34.22 -17.52
N VAL A 152 -46.53 35.31 -17.25
CA VAL A 152 -45.06 35.35 -17.36
C VAL A 152 -44.41 34.49 -16.28
N LYS A 153 -44.93 34.50 -15.06
CA LYS A 153 -44.51 33.56 -14.00
C LYS A 153 -44.73 32.10 -14.40
N HIS A 154 -45.86 31.79 -15.04
CA HIS A 154 -46.12 30.43 -15.52
C HIS A 154 -45.16 30.03 -16.65
N MET A 155 -44.90 30.92 -17.61
CA MET A 155 -43.88 30.70 -18.65
C MET A 155 -42.49 30.49 -18.03
N ASN A 156 -42.12 31.27 -17.02
CA ASN A 156 -40.86 31.08 -16.28
C ASN A 156 -40.80 29.73 -15.57
N GLN A 157 -41.92 29.25 -15.02
CA GLN A 157 -42.01 27.91 -14.45
C GLN A 157 -41.76 26.83 -15.51
N MET A 158 -42.31 26.99 -16.72
CA MET A 158 -42.05 26.05 -17.83
C MET A 158 -40.59 26.09 -18.30
N VAL A 159 -39.99 27.28 -18.41
CA VAL A 159 -38.57 27.43 -18.74
C VAL A 159 -37.69 26.79 -17.66
N GLN A 160 -38.01 27.01 -16.39
CA GLN A 160 -37.28 26.39 -15.27
C GLN A 160 -37.39 24.87 -15.32
N TYR A 161 -38.59 24.33 -15.59
CA TYR A 161 -38.78 22.90 -15.74
C TYR A 161 -37.97 22.33 -16.90
N SER A 162 -37.96 22.98 -18.06
CA SER A 162 -37.16 22.57 -19.22
C SER A 162 -35.66 22.55 -18.90
N LYS A 163 -35.14 23.54 -18.17
CA LYS A 163 -33.75 23.54 -17.67
C LYS A 163 -33.47 22.39 -16.71
N CYS A 164 -34.39 22.09 -15.79
CA CYS A 164 -34.24 20.96 -14.87
C CYS A 164 -34.27 19.61 -15.59
N VAL A 165 -35.14 19.44 -16.60
CA VAL A 165 -35.25 18.20 -17.39
C VAL A 165 -34.00 17.99 -18.23
N THR A 166 -33.49 19.02 -18.90
CA THR A 166 -32.23 18.90 -19.68
C THR A 166 -31.03 18.50 -18.81
N ILE A 167 -30.91 19.05 -17.60
CA ILE A 167 -29.87 18.65 -16.65
C ILE A 167 -30.11 17.21 -16.17
N ARG A 168 -31.37 16.83 -15.90
CA ARG A 168 -31.70 15.45 -15.50
C ARG A 168 -31.34 14.45 -16.59
N ASP A 169 -31.62 14.76 -17.85
CA ASP A 169 -31.30 13.87 -18.97
C ASP A 169 -29.78 13.68 -19.10
N ALA A 170 -29.01 14.76 -18.98
CA ALA A 170 -27.55 14.69 -18.92
C ALA A 170 -27.05 13.84 -17.73
N GLN A 171 -27.65 13.99 -16.54
CA GLN A 171 -27.31 13.18 -15.37
C GLN A 171 -27.65 11.69 -15.57
N ILE A 172 -28.74 11.39 -16.29
CA ILE A 172 -29.11 10.01 -16.61
C ILE A 172 -28.09 9.40 -17.58
N GLU A 173 -27.65 10.16 -18.58
CA GLU A 173 -26.59 9.72 -19.51
C GLU A 173 -25.26 9.51 -18.79
N GLU A 174 -24.84 10.45 -17.93
CA GLU A 174 -23.64 10.33 -17.11
C GLU A 174 -23.72 9.09 -16.20
N LYS A 175 -24.86 8.86 -15.56
CA LYS A 175 -25.06 7.66 -14.72
C LYS A 175 -24.96 6.36 -15.53
N LYS A 176 -25.44 6.34 -16.78
CA LYS A 176 -25.29 5.18 -17.65
C LYS A 176 -23.83 4.93 -18.02
N HIS A 177 -23.07 5.99 -18.30
CA HIS A 177 -21.64 5.89 -18.57
C HIS A 177 -20.88 5.34 -17.36
N MET A 178 -21.13 5.90 -16.16
CA MET A 178 -20.54 5.45 -14.91
C MET A 178 -20.81 3.95 -14.64
N LEU A 179 -22.04 3.49 -14.88
CA LEU A 179 -22.39 2.07 -14.73
C LEU A 179 -21.69 1.19 -15.76
N GLN A 180 -21.51 1.66 -16.99
CA GLN A 180 -20.78 0.92 -18.02
C GLN A 180 -19.29 0.80 -17.68
N GLU A 181 -18.67 1.88 -17.20
CA GLU A 181 -17.28 1.86 -16.74
C GLU A 181 -17.12 0.92 -15.54
N GLU A 182 -18.03 0.96 -14.56
CA GLU A 182 -18.02 0.04 -13.41
C GLU A 182 -18.14 -1.43 -13.86
N GLU A 183 -19.05 -1.75 -14.79
CA GLU A 183 -19.18 -3.09 -15.35
C GLU A 183 -17.91 -3.54 -16.11
N GLU A 184 -17.23 -2.63 -16.81
CA GLU A 184 -15.98 -2.93 -17.51
C GLU A 184 -14.82 -3.16 -16.53
N GLU A 185 -14.73 -2.37 -15.46
CA GLU A 185 -13.77 -2.54 -14.38
C GLU A 185 -13.99 -3.87 -13.64
N GLU A 186 -15.23 -4.22 -13.30
CA GLU A 186 -15.57 -5.51 -12.70
C GLU A 186 -15.14 -6.68 -13.61
N ARG A 187 -15.44 -6.61 -14.92
CA ARG A 187 -14.99 -7.62 -15.89
C ARG A 187 -13.47 -7.71 -15.97
N ALA A 188 -12.76 -6.59 -15.90
CA ALA A 188 -11.31 -6.56 -15.91
C ALA A 188 -10.73 -7.21 -14.63
N LEU A 189 -11.33 -6.95 -13.47
CA LEU A 189 -10.95 -7.57 -12.20
C LEU A 189 -11.21 -9.09 -12.21
N ASP A 190 -12.36 -9.53 -12.70
CA ASP A 190 -12.69 -10.96 -12.84
C ASP A 190 -11.69 -11.68 -13.76
N LEU A 191 -11.34 -11.05 -14.89
CA LEU A 191 -10.34 -11.58 -15.82
C LEU A 191 -8.95 -11.65 -15.17
N GLN A 192 -8.56 -10.61 -14.41
CA GLN A 192 -7.32 -10.60 -13.65
C GLN A 192 -7.28 -11.73 -12.61
N MET A 193 -8.37 -11.95 -11.88
CA MET A 193 -8.48 -13.05 -10.91
C MET A 193 -8.38 -14.42 -11.59
N GLU A 194 -9.00 -14.63 -12.75
CA GLU A 194 -8.89 -15.90 -13.47
C GLU A 194 -7.47 -16.11 -14.01
N ILE A 195 -6.82 -15.06 -14.51
CA ILE A 195 -5.41 -15.13 -14.91
C ILE A 195 -4.52 -15.55 -13.74
N ASP A 196 -4.71 -14.96 -12.57
CA ASP A 196 -3.90 -15.30 -11.39
C ASP A 196 -4.21 -16.72 -10.88
N ARG A 197 -5.47 -17.16 -10.99
CA ARG A 197 -5.86 -18.56 -10.73
C ARG A 197 -5.14 -19.53 -11.67
N LEU A 198 -5.13 -19.23 -12.97
CA LEU A 198 -4.47 -20.06 -13.98
C LEU A 198 -2.96 -20.10 -13.78
N LYS A 199 -2.31 -18.96 -13.49
CA LYS A 199 -0.88 -18.92 -13.15
C LYS A 199 -0.55 -19.74 -11.90
N ALA A 200 -1.41 -19.68 -10.88
CA ALA A 200 -1.23 -20.48 -9.67
C ALA A 200 -1.30 -21.99 -9.99
N LEU A 201 -2.30 -22.40 -10.79
CA LEU A 201 -2.43 -23.79 -11.25
C LEU A 201 -1.21 -24.23 -12.07
N GLU A 202 -0.76 -23.41 -13.02
CA GLU A 202 0.45 -23.69 -13.81
C GLU A 202 1.68 -23.87 -12.90
N ALA A 203 1.87 -23.01 -11.90
CA ALA A 203 2.96 -23.14 -10.93
C ALA A 203 2.84 -24.40 -10.05
N TYR A 204 1.63 -24.90 -9.76
CA TYR A 204 1.44 -26.20 -9.09
C TYR A 204 1.78 -27.36 -10.03
N GLU A 205 1.33 -27.31 -11.28
CA GLU A 205 1.65 -28.31 -12.30
C GLU A 205 3.16 -28.41 -12.55
N GLU A 206 3.86 -27.29 -12.65
CA GLU A 206 5.32 -27.27 -12.81
C GLU A 206 6.03 -27.95 -11.63
N ARG A 207 5.58 -27.69 -10.39
CA ARG A 207 6.13 -28.35 -9.19
C ARG A 207 5.84 -29.85 -9.16
N GLU A 208 4.67 -30.30 -9.65
CA GLU A 208 4.39 -31.73 -9.84
C GLU A 208 5.25 -32.35 -10.95
N ARG A 209 5.43 -31.65 -12.08
CA ARG A 209 6.33 -32.10 -13.17
C ARG A 209 7.78 -32.24 -12.68
N GLN A 210 8.26 -31.31 -11.86
CA GLN A 210 9.59 -31.40 -11.24
C GLN A 210 9.70 -32.61 -10.31
N ARG A 211 8.75 -32.79 -9.38
CA ARG A 211 8.75 -33.95 -8.46
C ARG A 211 8.66 -35.29 -9.18
N THR A 212 7.85 -35.38 -10.23
CA THR A 212 7.73 -36.60 -11.05
C THR A 212 9.00 -36.87 -11.86
N ALA A 213 9.65 -35.84 -12.39
CA ALA A 213 10.95 -35.96 -13.06
C ALA A 213 12.05 -36.44 -12.10
N GLU A 214 12.15 -35.85 -10.91
CA GLU A 214 13.09 -36.28 -9.86
C GLU A 214 12.83 -37.72 -9.42
N SER A 215 11.57 -38.10 -9.24
CA SER A 215 11.18 -39.47 -8.91
C SER A 215 11.57 -40.45 -10.02
N ARG A 216 11.43 -40.05 -11.29
CA ARG A 216 11.85 -40.85 -12.44
C ARG A 216 13.36 -41.01 -12.51
N LEU A 217 14.12 -39.95 -12.25
CA LEU A 217 15.59 -40.01 -12.15
C LEU A 217 16.03 -40.93 -11.01
N GLY A 218 15.39 -40.81 -9.84
CA GLY A 218 15.63 -41.71 -8.70
C GLY A 218 15.35 -43.18 -9.05
N ALA A 219 14.24 -43.45 -9.74
CA ALA A 219 13.91 -44.80 -10.20
C ALA A 219 14.91 -45.34 -11.24
N GLN A 220 15.43 -44.49 -12.13
CA GLN A 220 16.49 -44.87 -13.08
C GLN A 220 17.77 -45.27 -12.37
N ILE A 221 18.23 -44.47 -11.40
CA ILE A 221 19.43 -44.77 -10.60
C ILE A 221 19.27 -46.09 -9.85
N LEU A 222 18.10 -46.33 -9.24
CA LEU A 222 17.83 -47.60 -8.55
C LEU A 222 17.84 -48.78 -9.52
N ASN A 223 17.28 -48.63 -10.71
CA ASN A 223 17.32 -49.66 -11.75
C ASN A 223 18.77 -49.95 -12.17
N GLU A 224 19.59 -48.92 -12.38
CA GLU A 224 21.02 -49.06 -12.69
C GLU A 224 21.76 -49.82 -11.57
N GLN A 225 21.53 -49.45 -10.31
CA GLN A 225 22.10 -50.15 -9.15
C GLN A 225 21.66 -51.61 -9.06
N ILE A 226 20.40 -51.92 -9.40
CA ILE A 226 19.90 -53.30 -9.44
C ILE A 226 20.61 -54.09 -10.54
N VAL A 227 20.80 -53.50 -11.73
CA VAL A 227 21.53 -54.14 -12.83
C VAL A 227 22.99 -54.36 -12.44
N GLU A 228 23.64 -53.37 -11.82
CA GLU A 228 25.03 -53.48 -11.36
C GLU A 228 25.19 -54.58 -10.30
N ARG A 229 24.34 -54.63 -9.28
CA ARG A 229 24.35 -55.72 -8.29
C ARG A 229 24.08 -57.09 -8.91
N LYS A 230 23.20 -57.17 -9.92
CA LYS A 230 22.98 -58.42 -10.67
C LYS A 230 24.24 -58.84 -11.42
N ARG A 231 24.95 -57.91 -12.07
CA ARG A 231 26.23 -58.19 -12.74
C ARG A 231 27.29 -58.66 -11.75
N GLU A 232 27.40 -57.99 -10.60
CA GLU A 232 28.35 -58.40 -9.56
C GLU A 232 28.03 -59.80 -9.00
N ARG A 233 26.73 -60.13 -8.82
CA ARG A 233 26.33 -61.48 -8.40
C ARG A 233 26.71 -62.53 -9.44
N VAL A 234 26.45 -62.28 -10.72
CA VAL A 234 26.85 -63.19 -11.81
C VAL A 234 28.37 -63.35 -11.83
N HIS A 235 29.13 -62.26 -11.71
CA HIS A 235 30.59 -62.33 -11.67
C HIS A 235 31.12 -63.14 -10.48
N ARG A 236 30.51 -63.02 -9.29
CA ARG A 236 30.86 -63.86 -8.13
C ARG A 236 30.50 -65.32 -8.34
N GLU A 237 29.40 -65.61 -9.02
CA GLU A 237 29.02 -66.99 -9.40
C GLU A 237 30.04 -67.57 -10.38
N GLU A 238 30.45 -66.81 -11.41
CA GLU A 238 31.50 -67.20 -12.36
C GLU A 238 32.85 -67.47 -11.66
N LEU A 239 33.25 -66.62 -10.70
CA LEU A 239 34.46 -66.86 -9.91
C LEU A 239 34.38 -68.14 -9.08
N ARG A 240 33.23 -68.41 -8.46
CA ARG A 240 33.01 -69.66 -7.71
C ARG A 240 33.04 -70.88 -8.62
N ASP A 241 32.50 -70.77 -9.82
CA ASP A 241 32.55 -71.86 -10.80
C ASP A 241 33.99 -72.11 -11.27
N LEU A 242 34.77 -71.06 -11.52
CA LEU A 242 36.21 -71.18 -11.82
C LEU A 242 37.00 -71.80 -10.67
N GLU A 243 36.75 -71.39 -9.43
CA GLU A 243 37.35 -72.00 -8.23
C GLU A 243 36.95 -73.47 -8.11
N ARG A 244 35.67 -73.79 -8.35
CA ARG A 244 35.16 -75.17 -8.33
C ARG A 244 35.88 -76.01 -9.37
N ASP A 245 35.98 -75.51 -10.59
CA ASP A 245 36.61 -76.21 -11.71
C ASP A 245 38.12 -76.42 -11.44
N HIS A 246 38.80 -75.41 -10.87
CA HIS A 246 40.19 -75.54 -10.40
C HIS A 246 40.33 -76.62 -9.33
N MET A 247 39.49 -76.59 -8.28
CA MET A 247 39.50 -77.60 -7.21
C MET A 247 39.21 -79.00 -7.75
N THR A 248 38.27 -79.16 -8.69
CA THR A 248 38.03 -80.45 -9.33
C THR A 248 39.22 -80.93 -10.15
N GLY A 249 39.88 -80.03 -10.89
CA GLY A 249 41.10 -80.36 -11.64
C GLY A 249 42.25 -80.80 -10.73
N GLU A 250 42.45 -80.13 -9.59
CA GLU A 250 43.44 -80.54 -8.59
C GLU A 250 43.12 -81.91 -7.97
N VAL A 251 41.85 -82.16 -7.65
CA VAL A 251 41.40 -83.47 -7.15
C VAL A 251 41.64 -84.57 -8.18
N GLU A 252 41.37 -84.33 -9.46
CA GLU A 252 41.64 -85.29 -10.53
C GLU A 252 43.14 -85.55 -10.71
N ARG A 253 43.97 -84.51 -10.64
CA ARG A 253 45.43 -84.62 -10.65
C ARG A 253 45.92 -85.49 -9.50
N LEU A 254 45.49 -85.21 -8.27
CA LEU A 254 45.85 -86.00 -7.08
C LEU A 254 45.38 -87.45 -7.18
N LYS A 255 44.15 -87.69 -7.67
CA LYS A 255 43.66 -89.06 -7.93
C LYS A 255 44.53 -89.80 -8.94
N SER A 256 44.99 -89.12 -10.00
CA SER A 256 45.88 -89.72 -11.00
C SER A 256 47.26 -90.06 -10.41
N GLU A 257 47.80 -89.20 -9.54
CA GLU A 257 49.07 -89.42 -8.83
C GLU A 257 48.95 -90.57 -7.82
N GLU A 258 47.85 -90.63 -7.05
CA GLU A 258 47.57 -91.75 -6.15
C GLU A 258 47.41 -93.08 -6.90
N ALA A 259 46.75 -93.07 -8.06
CA ALA A 259 46.61 -94.25 -8.90
C ALA A 259 47.97 -94.72 -9.45
N GLN A 260 48.83 -93.80 -9.87
CA GLN A 260 50.21 -94.12 -10.31
C GLN A 260 51.04 -94.66 -9.14
N ALA A 261 51.01 -94.02 -7.97
CA ALA A 261 51.70 -94.49 -6.77
C ALA A 261 51.20 -95.87 -6.32
N ALA A 262 49.91 -96.17 -6.47
CA ALA A 262 49.35 -97.48 -6.20
C ALA A 262 49.85 -98.55 -7.19
N LEU A 263 49.96 -98.21 -8.48
CA LEU A 263 50.56 -99.09 -9.48
C LEU A 263 52.04 -99.35 -9.22
N ASP A 264 52.80 -98.31 -8.85
CA ASP A 264 54.22 -98.44 -8.55
C ASP A 264 54.46 -99.24 -7.26
N LYS A 265 53.59 -99.10 -6.24
CA LYS A 265 53.60 -99.96 -5.05
C LYS A 265 53.32 -101.43 -5.40
N LYS A 266 52.39 -101.70 -6.31
CA LYS A 266 52.13 -103.08 -6.78
C LYS A 266 53.33 -103.65 -7.51
N ARG A 267 53.95 -102.89 -8.42
CA ARG A 267 55.17 -103.30 -9.13
C ARG A 267 56.35 -103.54 -8.18
N ALA A 268 56.54 -102.68 -7.19
CA ALA A 268 57.57 -102.85 -6.16
C ALA A 268 57.31 -104.09 -5.29
N ALA A 269 56.04 -104.36 -4.94
CA ALA A 269 55.67 -105.56 -4.21
C ALA A 269 55.89 -106.83 -5.04
N GLU A 270 55.55 -106.83 -6.33
CA GLU A 270 55.80 -107.93 -7.26
C GLU A 270 57.30 -108.19 -7.42
N ALA A 271 58.12 -107.15 -7.62
CA ALA A 271 59.57 -107.27 -7.72
C ALA A 271 60.21 -107.83 -6.43
N LEU A 272 59.76 -107.36 -5.27
CA LEU A 272 60.20 -107.91 -3.97
C LEU A 272 59.79 -109.38 -3.82
N MET A 273 58.59 -109.75 -4.29
CA MET A 273 58.10 -111.13 -4.25
C MET A 273 58.94 -112.04 -5.15
N GLU A 274 59.30 -111.58 -6.35
CA GLU A 274 60.23 -112.29 -7.24
C GLU A 274 61.63 -112.46 -6.63
N GLU A 275 62.14 -111.44 -5.95
CA GLU A 275 63.43 -111.50 -5.25
C GLU A 275 63.41 -112.51 -4.08
N VAL A 276 62.31 -112.52 -3.32
CA VAL A 276 62.07 -113.51 -2.26
C VAL A 276 61.95 -114.92 -2.84
N HIS A 277 61.25 -115.11 -3.96
CA HIS A 277 61.16 -116.40 -4.65
C HIS A 277 62.53 -116.88 -5.14
N ARG A 278 63.35 -115.98 -5.69
CA ARG A 278 64.71 -116.29 -6.13
C ARG A 278 65.62 -116.68 -4.96
N SER A 279 65.58 -115.93 -3.86
CA SER A 279 66.32 -116.24 -2.63
C SER A 279 65.86 -117.56 -2.00
N ASN A 280 64.56 -117.85 -2.01
CA ASN A 280 64.03 -119.15 -1.57
C ASN A 280 64.48 -120.29 -2.48
N ALA A 281 64.49 -120.12 -3.81
CA ALA A 281 64.98 -121.11 -4.75
C ALA A 281 66.48 -121.41 -4.53
N GLU A 282 67.29 -120.37 -4.29
CA GLU A 282 68.71 -120.52 -3.94
C GLU A 282 68.91 -121.23 -2.59
N GLN A 283 68.07 -120.94 -1.58
CA GLN A 283 68.11 -121.66 -0.30
C GLN A 283 67.68 -123.13 -0.43
N VAL A 284 66.68 -123.44 -1.24
CA VAL A 284 66.28 -124.82 -1.52
C VAL A 284 67.41 -125.57 -2.24
N GLY A 285 68.09 -124.93 -3.20
CA GLY A 285 69.27 -125.48 -3.86
C GLY A 285 70.42 -125.78 -2.89
N ARG A 286 70.73 -124.84 -1.96
CA ARG A 286 71.74 -125.06 -0.90
C ARG A 286 71.36 -126.20 0.05
N LYS A 287 70.08 -126.31 0.42
CA LYS A 287 69.58 -127.41 1.26
C LYS A 287 69.61 -128.76 0.55
N ALA A 288 69.36 -128.80 -0.76
CA ALA A 288 69.47 -130.02 -1.57
C ALA A 288 70.92 -130.50 -1.69
N ALA A 289 71.87 -129.57 -1.89
CA ALA A 289 73.30 -129.89 -1.91
C ALA A 289 73.81 -130.40 -0.56
N ALA A 290 73.35 -129.80 0.55
CA ALA A 290 73.67 -130.29 1.90
C ALA A 290 73.10 -131.71 2.16
N LYS A 291 71.85 -131.99 1.72
CA LYS A 291 71.28 -133.33 1.84
C LYS A 291 71.96 -134.39 0.97
N ALA A 292 72.49 -134.01 -0.19
CA ALA A 292 73.25 -134.92 -1.04
C ALA A 292 74.59 -135.31 -0.38
N ALA A 293 75.25 -134.36 0.29
CA ALA A 293 76.45 -134.63 1.09
C ALA A 293 76.15 -135.51 2.33
N GLU A 294 75.03 -135.29 3.02
CA GLU A 294 74.64 -136.15 4.16
C GLU A 294 74.24 -137.58 3.73
N LEU A 295 73.65 -137.77 2.54
CA LEU A 295 73.35 -139.11 2.00
C LEU A 295 74.61 -139.94 1.70
N GLU A 296 75.72 -139.30 1.34
CA GLU A 296 77.02 -139.96 1.12
C GLU A 296 77.73 -140.28 2.43
N GLU A 297 77.54 -139.47 3.47
CA GLU A 297 78.08 -139.69 4.82
C GLU A 297 77.24 -140.70 5.63
N ASP A 298 75.91 -140.73 5.45
CA ASP A 298 74.99 -141.66 6.14
C ASP A 298 75.12 -143.11 5.65
N ALA A 299 75.56 -143.35 4.41
CA ALA A 299 75.83 -144.70 3.89
C ALA A 299 76.99 -145.42 4.61
N LEU A 300 77.92 -144.65 5.20
CA LEU A 300 79.06 -145.16 6.00
C LEU A 300 78.71 -145.30 7.50
N ILE A 301 77.62 -144.68 7.96
CA ILE A 301 77.23 -144.59 9.37
C ILE A 301 76.17 -145.65 9.76
N VAL A 302 75.44 -146.23 8.78
CA VAL A 302 74.44 -147.29 9.01
C VAL A 302 75.03 -148.61 9.52
N GLU A 303 76.28 -148.96 9.17
CA GLU A 303 76.95 -150.15 9.74
C GLU A 303 77.42 -149.95 11.20
N TYR A 304 77.61 -148.70 11.64
CA TYR A 304 78.10 -148.37 12.98
C TYR A 304 76.97 -148.06 13.99
N LEU A 305 75.82 -147.54 13.53
CA LEU A 305 74.70 -147.13 14.39
C LEU A 305 73.78 -148.25 14.89
N ARG A 306 73.90 -149.48 14.36
CA ARG A 306 73.17 -150.65 14.88
C ARG A 306 73.65 -151.06 16.29
N GLN A 307 74.82 -150.59 16.73
CA GLN A 307 75.42 -150.94 18.03
C GLN A 307 75.30 -149.82 19.10
N ARG A 308 74.92 -148.58 18.73
CA ARG A 308 74.90 -147.42 19.66
C ARG A 308 73.51 -147.03 20.18
N GLN A 309 72.43 -147.47 19.51
CA GLN A 309 71.04 -147.10 19.84
C GLN A 309 70.49 -147.64 21.18
N LEU A 310 71.25 -148.44 21.93
CA LEU A 310 70.87 -148.89 23.29
C LEU A 310 71.38 -147.96 24.43
N LYS A 311 72.08 -146.85 24.14
CA LYS A 311 72.72 -146.03 25.18
C LYS A 311 72.40 -144.54 25.26
N GLU A 312 71.66 -143.94 24.32
CA GLU A 312 71.44 -142.47 24.31
C GLU A 312 69.95 -142.05 24.39
N GLN A 313 69.10 -142.92 24.95
CA GLN A 313 67.79 -142.54 25.50
C GLN A 313 67.88 -141.75 26.82
N ALA A 314 69.10 -141.38 27.25
CA ALA A 314 69.37 -140.35 28.27
C ALA A 314 69.46 -138.92 27.68
N ALA A 315 68.96 -138.80 26.46
CA ALA A 315 68.36 -137.64 25.83
C ALA A 315 67.80 -136.55 26.79
N VAL A 316 67.95 -135.32 26.31
CA VAL A 316 66.81 -134.39 26.12
C VAL A 316 66.45 -133.44 27.27
N GLU A 317 66.92 -133.62 28.51
CA GLU A 317 66.56 -132.66 29.59
C GLU A 317 67.42 -131.39 29.68
N GLU A 318 68.64 -131.35 29.11
CA GLU A 318 69.53 -130.20 29.32
C GLU A 318 69.24 -128.98 28.42
N LYS A 319 68.45 -129.16 27.35
CA LYS A 319 68.16 -128.11 26.35
C LYS A 319 67.18 -127.03 26.81
N VAL A 320 66.74 -127.05 28.08
CA VAL A 320 65.84 -126.06 28.69
C VAL A 320 66.57 -124.79 29.17
N ARG A 321 67.91 -124.77 29.27
CA ARG A 321 68.64 -123.61 29.82
C ARG A 321 68.92 -122.45 28.85
N VAL A 322 68.96 -122.67 27.54
CA VAL A 322 69.41 -121.66 26.55
C VAL A 322 68.28 -120.72 26.08
N ALA A 323 67.01 -121.04 26.36
CA ALA A 323 65.87 -120.24 25.93
C ALA A 323 65.60 -118.98 26.78
N LYS A 324 66.11 -118.92 28.02
CA LYS A 324 65.83 -117.82 28.97
C LYS A 324 66.79 -116.62 28.88
N GLU A 325 67.89 -116.72 28.14
CA GLU A 325 68.89 -115.63 28.04
C GLU A 325 68.56 -114.58 26.97
N LYS A 326 67.74 -114.91 25.96
CA LYS A 326 67.45 -114.00 24.84
C LYS A 326 66.23 -113.08 25.05
N GLU A 327 65.51 -113.23 26.15
CA GLU A 327 64.35 -112.38 26.46
C GLU A 327 64.76 -111.04 27.12
N LEU A 328 65.90 -111.02 27.83
CA LEU A 328 66.38 -109.88 28.60
C LEU A 328 67.05 -108.76 27.78
N GLU A 329 67.57 -109.06 26.59
CA GLU A 329 68.17 -108.02 25.72
C GLU A 329 67.12 -107.15 25.02
N THR A 330 65.92 -107.68 24.76
CA THR A 330 64.85 -106.93 24.07
C THR A 330 64.06 -105.97 24.97
N ALA A 331 64.23 -106.09 26.30
CA ALA A 331 63.63 -105.19 27.29
C ALA A 331 64.47 -103.91 27.50
N ARG A 332 65.81 -104.01 27.39
CA ARG A 332 66.73 -102.90 27.71
C ARG A 332 66.78 -101.80 26.64
N LEU A 333 66.47 -102.14 25.38
CA LEU A 333 66.39 -101.19 24.26
C LEU A 333 65.07 -100.39 24.24
N ARG A 334 63.95 -100.95 24.72
CA ARG A 334 62.67 -100.24 24.84
C ARG A 334 62.68 -99.23 26.00
N ALA A 335 63.27 -99.58 27.14
CA ALA A 335 63.36 -98.68 28.31
C ALA A 335 64.23 -97.42 28.08
N LYS A 336 65.18 -97.43 27.13
CA LYS A 336 65.97 -96.24 26.76
C LYS A 336 65.23 -95.30 25.81
N GLN A 337 64.31 -95.81 25.00
CA GLN A 337 63.48 -95.01 24.08
C GLN A 337 62.30 -94.36 24.81
N GLU A 338 61.70 -95.06 25.78
CA GLU A 338 60.63 -94.56 26.65
C GLU A 338 61.08 -93.32 27.45
N ARG A 339 62.27 -93.36 28.06
CA ARG A 339 62.84 -92.21 28.79
C ARG A 339 63.17 -90.99 27.92
N ALA A 340 63.37 -91.16 26.61
CA ALA A 340 63.60 -90.05 25.69
C ALA A 340 62.26 -89.39 25.29
N ALA A 341 61.21 -90.20 25.10
CA ALA A 341 59.85 -89.73 24.84
C ALA A 341 59.26 -88.97 26.06
N ASP A 342 59.51 -89.45 27.29
CA ASP A 342 59.04 -88.79 28.51
C ASP A 342 59.64 -87.38 28.68
N ARG A 343 60.93 -87.20 28.34
CA ARG A 343 61.57 -85.86 28.40
C ARG A 343 61.03 -84.89 27.35
N GLN A 344 60.60 -85.38 26.19
CA GLN A 344 59.95 -84.53 25.17
C GLN A 344 58.51 -84.18 25.58
N ALA A 345 57.79 -85.11 26.19
CA ALA A 345 56.46 -84.84 26.76
C ALA A 345 56.49 -83.77 27.86
N GLU A 346 57.51 -83.76 28.73
CA GLU A 346 57.69 -82.71 29.76
C GLU A 346 57.97 -81.32 29.15
N ILE A 347 58.72 -81.25 28.05
CA ILE A 347 59.00 -79.99 27.34
C ILE A 347 57.74 -79.47 26.62
N ASP A 348 56.96 -80.35 26.01
CA ASP A 348 55.71 -80.00 25.35
C ASP A 348 54.62 -79.60 26.35
N GLU A 349 54.60 -80.17 27.55
CA GLU A 349 53.73 -79.74 28.65
C GLU A 349 54.06 -78.31 29.12
N LEU A 350 55.35 -77.98 29.25
CA LEU A 350 55.78 -76.61 29.59
C LEU A 350 55.48 -75.61 28.48
N ARG A 351 55.54 -76.03 27.20
CA ARG A 351 55.15 -75.20 26.05
C ARG A 351 53.64 -74.96 26.02
N ALA A 352 52.85 -76.00 26.29
CA ALA A 352 51.39 -75.90 26.40
C ALA A 352 50.96 -74.93 27.51
N ARG A 353 51.57 -75.03 28.71
CA ARG A 353 51.28 -74.10 29.83
C ARG A 353 51.61 -72.64 29.51
N ARG A 354 52.73 -72.39 28.81
CA ARG A 354 53.08 -71.02 28.36
C ARG A 354 52.12 -70.48 27.31
N TYR A 355 51.64 -71.34 26.41
CA TYR A 355 50.67 -70.96 25.38
C TYR A 355 49.30 -70.66 25.99
N THR A 356 48.82 -71.49 26.94
CA THR A 356 47.57 -71.23 27.66
C THR A 356 47.63 -69.96 28.49
N GLU A 357 48.74 -69.70 29.20
CA GLU A 357 48.91 -68.46 29.97
C GLU A 357 49.00 -67.21 29.08
N ALA A 358 49.67 -67.29 27.93
CA ALA A 358 49.73 -66.19 26.97
C ALA A 358 48.35 -65.91 26.37
N TYR A 359 47.63 -66.96 25.98
CA TYR A 359 46.26 -66.86 25.47
C TYR A 359 45.29 -66.27 26.51
N GLU A 360 45.39 -66.70 27.78
CA GLU A 360 44.59 -66.13 28.87
C GLU A 360 44.91 -64.65 29.15
N ARG A 361 46.18 -64.24 29.06
CA ARG A 361 46.57 -62.83 29.21
C ARG A 361 46.02 -61.98 28.08
N GLU A 362 46.15 -62.43 26.83
CA GLU A 362 45.58 -61.74 25.67
C GLU A 362 44.05 -61.70 25.71
N TRP A 363 43.41 -62.78 26.14
CA TRP A 363 41.95 -62.84 26.29
C TRP A 363 41.45 -61.85 27.35
N ARG A 364 42.10 -61.80 28.53
CA ARG A 364 41.80 -60.82 29.57
C ARG A 364 42.04 -59.37 29.12
N GLN A 365 43.08 -59.13 28.33
CA GLN A 365 43.33 -57.80 27.76
C GLN A 365 42.28 -57.40 26.72
N LYS A 366 41.87 -58.33 25.84
CA LYS A 366 40.80 -58.10 24.86
C LYS A 366 39.45 -57.87 25.53
N GLU A 367 39.12 -58.63 26.57
CA GLU A 367 37.88 -58.44 27.33
C GLU A 367 37.87 -57.09 28.05
N LYS A 368 38.99 -56.72 28.68
CA LYS A 368 39.14 -55.40 29.33
C LYS A 368 39.01 -54.26 28.33
N ALA A 369 39.68 -54.34 27.17
CA ALA A 369 39.60 -53.35 26.11
C ALA A 369 38.18 -53.23 25.53
N ALA A 370 37.49 -54.37 25.33
CA ALA A 370 36.10 -54.37 24.88
C ALA A 370 35.15 -53.73 25.90
N ARG A 371 35.34 -54.00 27.20
CA ARG A 371 34.58 -53.36 28.29
C ARG A 371 34.85 -51.86 28.37
N GLU A 372 36.10 -51.44 28.22
CA GLU A 372 36.48 -50.02 28.23
C GLU A 372 35.90 -49.28 27.01
N HIS A 373 35.96 -49.89 25.82
CA HIS A 373 35.36 -49.35 24.61
C HIS A 373 33.83 -49.22 24.76
N MET A 374 33.15 -50.26 25.24
CA MET A 374 31.70 -50.21 25.51
C MET A 374 31.34 -49.17 26.59
N ALA A 375 32.20 -48.98 27.60
CA ALA A 375 31.99 -47.94 28.60
C ALA A 375 32.20 -46.53 28.03
N ALA A 376 33.18 -46.36 27.13
CA ALA A 376 33.42 -45.10 26.42
C ALA A 376 32.25 -44.75 25.49
N THR A 377 31.80 -45.69 24.65
CA THR A 377 30.65 -45.47 23.75
C THR A 377 29.37 -45.16 24.52
N ASN A 378 29.13 -45.83 25.65
CA ASN A 378 27.98 -45.52 26.51
C ASN A 378 28.08 -44.15 27.16
N ARG A 379 29.27 -43.69 27.55
CA ARG A 379 29.48 -42.32 28.06
C ARG A 379 29.24 -41.28 26.99
N ASP A 380 29.78 -41.47 25.79
CA ASP A 380 29.59 -40.54 24.68
C ASP A 380 28.11 -40.45 24.28
N LEU A 381 27.41 -41.59 24.26
CA LEU A 381 25.99 -41.65 23.96
C LEU A 381 25.16 -40.95 25.06
N ALA A 382 25.52 -41.11 26.34
CA ALA A 382 24.89 -40.39 27.44
C ALA A 382 25.12 -38.87 27.35
N GLN A 383 26.33 -38.43 27.02
CA GLN A 383 26.64 -37.02 26.80
C GLN A 383 25.89 -36.44 25.61
N ALA A 384 25.80 -37.17 24.50
CA ALA A 384 25.04 -36.76 23.32
C ALA A 384 23.54 -36.64 23.62
N ARG A 385 22.96 -37.59 24.37
CA ARG A 385 21.56 -37.51 24.83
C ARG A 385 21.32 -36.31 25.75
N ALA A 386 22.23 -36.04 26.68
CA ALA A 386 22.14 -34.89 27.58
C ALA A 386 22.23 -33.57 26.80
N ALA A 387 23.16 -33.47 25.84
CA ALA A 387 23.30 -32.30 24.97
C ALA A 387 22.07 -32.09 24.08
N GLN A 388 21.51 -33.16 23.52
CA GLN A 388 20.28 -33.11 22.72
C GLN A 388 19.09 -32.64 23.58
N GLN A 389 18.95 -33.17 24.79
CA GLN A 389 17.89 -32.76 25.72
C GLN A 389 18.04 -31.30 26.12
N ALA A 390 19.25 -30.84 26.44
CA ALA A 390 19.54 -29.44 26.76
C ALA A 390 19.23 -28.51 25.57
N ALA A 391 19.63 -28.89 24.35
CA ALA A 391 19.32 -28.13 23.14
C ALA A 391 17.82 -28.04 22.87
N ARG A 392 17.07 -29.14 23.08
CA ARG A 392 15.61 -29.14 22.96
C ARG A 392 14.95 -28.23 23.98
N VAL A 393 15.40 -28.26 25.24
CA VAL A 393 14.88 -27.39 26.30
C VAL A 393 15.21 -25.91 26.02
N ALA A 394 16.43 -25.61 25.54
CA ALA A 394 16.82 -24.26 25.15
C ALA A 394 15.97 -23.73 23.99
N ALA A 395 15.79 -24.52 22.93
CA ALA A 395 14.93 -24.15 21.81
C ALA A 395 13.47 -23.92 22.24
N GLN A 396 12.94 -24.75 23.14
CA GLN A 396 11.60 -24.56 23.68
C GLN A 396 11.50 -23.29 24.54
N ALA A 397 12.54 -22.96 25.31
CA ALA A 397 12.59 -21.73 26.09
C ALA A 397 12.68 -20.49 25.19
N ASP A 398 13.45 -20.54 24.10
CA ASP A 398 13.55 -19.45 23.13
C ASP A 398 12.22 -19.23 22.41
N MET A 399 11.54 -20.30 21.98
CA MET A 399 10.18 -20.22 21.42
C MET A 399 9.20 -19.59 22.41
N ALA A 400 9.19 -20.03 23.67
CA ALA A 400 8.32 -19.46 24.70
C ALA A 400 8.62 -17.97 24.96
N ARG A 401 9.88 -17.52 24.83
CA ARG A 401 10.24 -16.10 24.94
C ARG A 401 9.72 -15.29 23.77
N VAL A 402 9.80 -15.82 22.55
CA VAL A 402 9.25 -15.17 21.34
C VAL A 402 7.73 -15.06 21.47
N GLU A 403 7.05 -16.16 21.82
CA GLU A 403 5.59 -16.17 22.04
C GLU A 403 5.17 -15.18 23.12
N ALA A 404 5.91 -15.09 24.24
CA ALA A 404 5.62 -14.11 25.28
C ALA A 404 5.80 -12.66 24.80
N GLN A 405 6.83 -12.38 24.00
CA GLN A 405 7.04 -11.05 23.41
C GLN A 405 5.93 -10.69 22.43
N GLU A 406 5.50 -11.63 21.59
CA GLU A 406 4.38 -11.43 20.67
C GLU A 406 3.08 -11.21 21.42
N PHE A 407 2.80 -12.00 22.46
CA PHE A 407 1.66 -11.81 23.34
C PHE A 407 1.64 -10.41 23.96
N HIS A 408 2.78 -9.95 24.50
CA HIS A 408 2.87 -8.61 25.07
C HIS A 408 2.64 -7.50 24.03
N ARG A 409 3.18 -7.65 22.81
CA ARG A 409 2.92 -6.69 21.71
C ARG A 409 1.43 -6.62 21.36
N ILE A 410 0.77 -7.77 21.25
CA ILE A 410 -0.67 -7.84 20.97
C ILE A 410 -1.48 -7.19 22.09
N VAL A 411 -1.10 -7.40 23.35
CA VAL A 411 -1.76 -6.76 24.49
C VAL A 411 -1.57 -5.24 24.45
N GLU A 412 -0.38 -4.74 24.12
CA GLU A 412 -0.12 -3.31 23.96
C GLU A 412 -0.92 -2.70 22.81
N GLU A 413 -0.98 -3.38 21.66
CA GLU A 413 -1.77 -2.95 20.51
C GLU A 413 -3.27 -2.91 20.83
N ASN A 414 -3.80 -3.94 21.50
CA ASN A 414 -5.18 -3.98 21.95
C ASN A 414 -5.46 -2.83 22.92
N ARG A 415 -4.58 -2.59 23.89
CA ARG A 415 -4.73 -1.48 24.85
C ARG A 415 -4.71 -0.12 24.15
N HIS A 416 -3.85 0.06 23.15
CA HIS A 416 -3.80 1.28 22.35
C HIS A 416 -5.07 1.45 21.49
N SER A 417 -5.57 0.37 20.89
CA SER A 417 -6.83 0.37 20.15
C SER A 417 -8.02 0.72 21.06
N GLU A 418 -8.09 0.15 22.27
CA GLU A 418 -9.11 0.49 23.27
C GLU A 418 -9.03 1.98 23.68
N GLN A 419 -7.84 2.51 23.90
CA GLN A 419 -7.64 3.94 24.18
C GLN A 419 -8.14 4.82 23.03
N GLN A 420 -7.82 4.48 21.78
CA GLN A 420 -8.31 5.22 20.62
C GLN A 420 -9.82 5.15 20.47
N GLN A 421 -10.45 4.00 20.80
CA GLN A 421 -11.91 3.87 20.78
C GLN A 421 -12.54 4.76 21.85
N LEU A 422 -12.00 4.76 23.07
CA LEU A 422 -12.47 5.64 24.15
C LEU A 422 -12.31 7.13 23.78
N GLU A 423 -11.20 7.54 23.17
CA GLU A 423 -11.00 8.91 22.70
C GLU A 423 -12.02 9.31 21.63
N LYS A 424 -12.29 8.42 20.66
CA LYS A 424 -13.33 8.64 19.65
C LYS A 424 -14.71 8.75 20.29
N GLU A 425 -15.05 7.88 21.24
CA GLU A 425 -16.32 7.94 21.96
C GLU A 425 -16.47 9.24 22.77
N MET A 426 -15.40 9.69 23.43
CA MET A 426 -15.35 10.97 24.15
C MET A 426 -15.53 12.15 23.21
N SER A 427 -14.81 12.19 22.08
CA SER A 427 -14.98 13.25 21.07
C SER A 427 -16.41 13.27 20.49
N ALA A 428 -17.01 12.09 20.30
CA ALA A 428 -18.38 11.96 19.83
C ALA A 428 -19.40 12.41 20.89
N MET A 429 -19.14 12.13 22.18
CA MET A 429 -19.91 12.67 23.30
C MET A 429 -19.83 14.20 23.33
N GLU A 430 -18.64 14.77 23.22
CA GLU A 430 -18.41 16.22 23.22
C GLU A 430 -19.13 16.89 22.04
N LEU A 431 -19.01 16.33 20.83
CA LEU A 431 -19.72 16.83 19.65
C LEU A 431 -21.23 16.78 19.83
N ARG A 432 -21.77 15.69 20.42
CA ARG A 432 -23.20 15.58 20.75
C ARG A 432 -23.63 16.62 21.79
N GLN A 433 -22.81 16.91 22.79
CA GLN A 433 -23.11 17.95 23.77
C GLN A 433 -23.11 19.33 23.13
N HIS A 434 -22.11 19.65 22.31
CA HIS A 434 -22.04 20.92 21.58
C HIS A 434 -23.25 21.11 20.66
N HIS A 435 -23.61 20.08 19.88
CA HIS A 435 -24.79 20.12 19.03
C HIS A 435 -26.09 20.29 19.83
N LYS A 436 -26.20 19.65 21.01
CA LYS A 436 -27.34 19.84 21.92
C LYS A 436 -27.40 21.26 22.48
N GLU A 437 -26.27 21.87 22.81
CA GLU A 437 -26.18 23.26 23.26
C GLU A 437 -26.57 24.24 22.15
N GLU A 438 -26.10 24.02 20.92
CA GLU A 438 -26.50 24.80 19.73
C GLU A 438 -28.01 24.71 19.48
N LEU A 439 -28.61 23.52 19.54
CA LEU A 439 -30.05 23.34 19.39
C LEU A 439 -30.83 24.08 20.48
N ARG A 440 -30.35 24.04 21.73
CA ARG A 440 -30.96 24.80 22.84
C ARG A 440 -30.85 26.31 22.61
N ALA A 441 -29.71 26.80 22.14
CA ALA A 441 -29.53 28.20 21.80
C ALA A 441 -30.45 28.62 20.65
N GLN A 442 -30.61 27.78 19.63
CA GLN A 442 -31.51 28.01 18.50
C GLN A 442 -32.97 28.04 18.93
N MET A 443 -33.40 27.10 19.80
CA MET A 443 -34.76 27.10 20.37
C MET A 443 -35.01 28.37 21.19
N ALA A 444 -34.05 28.77 22.04
CA ALA A 444 -34.16 29.99 22.83
C ALA A 444 -34.24 31.24 21.93
N ALA A 445 -33.42 31.33 20.88
CA ALA A 445 -33.45 32.43 19.93
C ALA A 445 -34.77 32.50 19.15
N ASN A 446 -35.33 31.35 18.74
CA ASN A 446 -36.63 31.30 18.09
C ASN A 446 -37.77 31.69 19.04
N GLU A 447 -37.74 31.24 20.30
CA GLU A 447 -38.74 31.62 21.31
C GLU A 447 -38.66 33.14 21.60
N GLU A 448 -37.46 33.69 21.66
CA GLU A 448 -37.21 35.12 21.85
C GLU A 448 -37.72 35.94 20.66
N ARG A 449 -37.49 35.47 19.43
CA ARG A 449 -38.06 36.06 18.22
C ARG A 449 -39.59 36.05 18.24
N GLN A 450 -40.22 34.92 18.60
CA GLN A 450 -41.68 34.84 18.71
C GLN A 450 -42.24 35.78 19.78
N LYS A 451 -41.56 35.92 20.93
CA LYS A 451 -41.94 36.88 21.97
C LYS A 451 -41.83 38.32 21.47
N ARG A 452 -40.78 38.66 20.73
CA ARG A 452 -40.62 39.99 20.10
C ARG A 452 -41.72 40.26 19.08
N GLU A 453 -41.94 39.36 18.14
CA GLU A 453 -43.00 39.48 17.13
C GLU A 453 -44.38 39.66 17.78
N ARG A 454 -44.67 38.90 18.84
CA ARG A 454 -45.92 39.04 19.60
C ARG A 454 -46.01 40.39 20.33
N ALA A 455 -44.92 40.87 20.92
CA ALA A 455 -44.89 42.18 21.57
C ALA A 455 -45.07 43.32 20.57
N GLU A 456 -44.41 43.24 19.41
CA GLU A 456 -44.55 44.20 18.31
C GLU A 456 -45.99 44.24 17.78
N TYR A 457 -46.63 43.08 17.59
CA TYR A 457 -48.03 43.00 17.18
C TYR A 457 -48.98 43.65 18.20
N LEU A 458 -48.77 43.41 19.50
CA LEU A 458 -49.56 44.04 20.55
C LEU A 458 -49.35 45.56 20.59
N LEU A 459 -48.11 46.02 20.48
CA LEU A 459 -47.77 47.44 20.42
C LEU A 459 -48.34 48.13 19.18
N GLU A 460 -48.38 47.45 18.03
CA GLU A 460 -49.03 47.95 16.82
C GLU A 460 -50.55 48.06 17.00
N GLY A 461 -51.16 47.08 17.67
CA GLY A 461 -52.57 47.14 18.08
C GLY A 461 -52.88 48.30 19.04
N GLU A 462 -52.00 48.55 20.02
CA GLU A 462 -52.11 49.68 20.94
C GLU A 462 -51.95 51.02 20.22
N LYS A 463 -50.94 51.17 19.36
CA LYS A 463 -50.75 52.37 18.53
C LYS A 463 -51.95 52.65 17.63
N THR A 464 -52.55 51.61 17.06
CA THR A 464 -53.74 51.74 16.22
C THR A 464 -54.94 52.22 17.04
N ARG A 465 -55.15 51.67 18.24
CA ARG A 465 -56.18 52.13 19.19
C ARG A 465 -55.94 53.57 19.64
N GLN A 466 -54.69 53.95 19.94
CA GLN A 466 -54.33 55.32 20.31
C GLN A 466 -54.59 56.31 19.16
N LYS A 467 -54.27 55.95 17.91
CA LYS A 467 -54.60 56.77 16.73
C LYS A 467 -56.12 56.97 16.58
N LEU A 468 -56.89 55.88 16.68
CA LEU A 468 -58.36 55.93 16.62
C LEU A 468 -58.96 56.79 17.76
N GLN A 469 -58.41 56.69 18.98
CA GLN A 469 -58.81 57.52 20.11
C GLN A 469 -58.47 58.99 19.87
N ALA A 470 -57.24 59.30 19.44
CA ALA A 470 -56.83 60.66 19.12
C ALA A 470 -57.68 61.30 18.01
N GLU A 471 -58.05 60.53 16.98
CA GLU A 471 -58.97 60.98 15.93
C GLU A 471 -60.38 61.24 16.48
N ARG A 472 -60.90 60.39 17.37
CA ARG A 472 -62.18 60.62 18.04
C ARG A 472 -62.16 61.88 18.89
N ASP A 473 -61.13 62.07 19.70
CA ASP A 473 -60.97 63.24 20.57
C ASP A 473 -60.83 64.53 19.73
N PHE A 474 -60.10 64.46 18.62
CA PHE A 474 -59.99 65.58 17.67
C PHE A 474 -61.34 65.94 17.05
N ILE A 475 -62.10 64.95 16.56
CA ILE A 475 -63.43 65.17 15.97
C ILE A 475 -64.41 65.72 17.03
N GLU A 476 -64.31 65.25 18.27
CA GLU A 476 -65.11 65.76 19.39
C GLU A 476 -64.73 67.19 19.76
N ALA A 477 -63.44 67.53 19.78
CA ALA A 477 -62.98 68.91 19.97
C ALA A 477 -63.47 69.84 18.86
N VAL A 478 -63.45 69.39 17.59
CA VAL A 478 -64.02 70.14 16.46
C VAL A 478 -65.53 70.31 16.62
N ARG A 479 -66.26 69.28 17.05
CA ARG A 479 -67.71 69.36 17.35
C ARG A 479 -67.99 70.39 18.43
N GLN A 480 -67.24 70.37 19.53
CA GLN A 480 -67.40 71.35 20.62
C GLN A 480 -67.07 72.77 20.16
N ARG A 481 -66.03 72.95 19.33
CA ARG A 481 -65.69 74.26 18.75
C ARG A 481 -66.82 74.78 17.86
N LYS A 482 -67.40 73.93 17.01
CA LYS A 482 -68.53 74.29 16.13
C LYS A 482 -69.81 74.58 16.90
N LEU A 483 -70.09 73.85 17.98
CA LEU A 483 -71.20 74.15 18.88
C LEU A 483 -71.03 75.51 19.58
N LYS A 484 -69.81 75.84 20.02
CA LYS A 484 -69.48 77.16 20.60
C LYS A 484 -69.58 78.31 19.59
N GLU A 485 -69.21 78.06 18.34
CA GLU A 485 -69.36 79.02 17.23
C GLU A 485 -70.85 79.30 16.97
N MET A 486 -71.68 78.25 16.87
CA MET A 486 -73.15 78.39 16.74
C MET A 486 -73.80 79.05 17.96
N GLU A 487 -73.19 78.90 19.14
CA GLU A 487 -73.59 79.60 20.36
C GLU A 487 -73.30 81.11 20.29
N ALA A 488 -72.11 81.48 19.84
CA ALA A 488 -71.71 82.86 19.64
C ALA A 488 -72.53 83.57 18.53
N GLU A 489 -72.94 82.82 17.50
CA GLU A 489 -73.82 83.29 16.42
C GLU A 489 -75.31 83.41 16.83
N GLY A 490 -75.67 83.04 18.06
CA GLY A 490 -77.02 83.22 18.61
C GLY A 490 -78.05 82.18 18.17
N VAL A 491 -77.63 81.03 17.62
CA VAL A 491 -78.54 79.98 17.13
C VAL A 491 -79.29 79.31 18.28
N PRO A 492 -80.64 79.27 18.33
CA PRO A 492 -81.39 78.70 19.45
C PRO A 492 -81.05 77.23 19.78
N ALA A 493 -81.16 76.87 21.07
CA ALA A 493 -80.77 75.56 21.61
C ALA A 493 -81.41 74.34 20.91
N LYS A 494 -82.61 74.51 20.34
CA LYS A 494 -83.35 73.46 19.62
C LYS A 494 -82.59 72.96 18.38
N TYR A 495 -81.88 73.84 17.66
CA TYR A 495 -81.23 73.50 16.39
C TYR A 495 -79.77 73.04 16.55
N ARG A 496 -79.15 73.27 17.71
CA ARG A 496 -77.82 72.74 18.07
C ARG A 496 -77.87 71.33 18.70
N ALA A 497 -79.05 70.88 19.11
CA ALA A 497 -79.24 69.58 19.76
C ALA A 497 -78.91 68.39 18.84
N GLU A 498 -79.13 68.50 17.53
CA GLU A 498 -78.82 67.44 16.57
C GLU A 498 -77.31 67.27 16.38
N LEU A 499 -76.56 68.36 16.25
CA LEU A 499 -75.09 68.33 16.16
C LEU A 499 -74.47 67.81 17.47
N ALA A 500 -75.03 68.18 18.62
CA ALA A 500 -74.59 67.69 19.93
C ALA A 500 -74.84 66.19 20.13
N ARG A 501 -75.92 65.64 19.54
CA ARG A 501 -76.30 64.23 19.65
C ARG A 501 -75.77 63.35 18.52
N LYS A 502 -75.09 63.92 17.52
CA LYS A 502 -74.52 63.17 16.40
C LYS A 502 -73.45 62.20 16.90
N LYS A 503 -73.78 60.91 16.94
CA LYS A 503 -72.83 59.85 17.23
C LYS A 503 -71.87 59.72 16.06
N MET A 504 -70.57 59.66 16.34
CA MET A 504 -69.58 59.37 15.31
C MET A 504 -69.61 57.87 15.06
N THR A 505 -69.98 57.47 13.84
CA THR A 505 -69.99 56.07 13.43
C THR A 505 -68.54 55.62 13.28
N ASN A 506 -68.16 54.58 14.02
CA ASN A 506 -66.84 53.97 13.91
C ASN A 506 -66.72 53.22 12.58
N TRP A 507 -65.56 53.30 11.93
CA TRP A 507 -65.06 52.25 11.03
C TRP A 507 -64.09 51.38 11.81
#